data_AF-A0A9E0WTR3-F1
#
_entry.id   AF-A0A9E0WTR3-F1
#
_cell.length_a   1.000
_cell.length_b   1.000
_cell.length_c   1.000
_cell.angle_alpha   90.00
_cell.angle_beta   90.00
_cell.angle_gamma   90.00
#
_symmetry.space_group_name_H-M   'P 1'
#
loop_
_entity.id
_entity.type
_entity.pdbx_description
1 polymer ?
#
loop_
_entity_poly.entity_id
_entity_poly.type
_entity_poly.pdbx_seq_one_letter_code
_entity_poly.pdbx_strand_id
1 'polypeptide(L)' 'MDTNTPKPAVSPAAERRRRSYSGLLDSAIRNASQLACSPDVKVRAMASQIVADLLQVRRELPVRRKTDASVRK' A
#
# COMPACT_ATOMS: atom_id res chain seq x y z
N MET A 1 11.73 -19.73 -33.26
CA MET A 1 10.30 -19.89 -32.91
C MET A 1 10.12 -19.25 -31.54
N ASP A 2 10.02 -17.92 -31.53
CA ASP A 2 9.94 -17.13 -30.29
C ASP A 2 8.52 -17.24 -29.70
N THR A 3 8.40 -17.97 -28.60
CA THR A 3 7.14 -18.13 -27.87
C THR A 3 6.88 -16.87 -27.04
N ASN A 4 6.37 -15.82 -27.70
CA ASN A 4 5.83 -14.63 -27.05
C ASN A 4 4.55 -15.00 -26.30
N THR A 5 4.71 -15.54 -25.10
CA THR A 5 3.62 -15.94 -24.22
C THR A 5 3.10 -14.67 -23.53
N PRO A 6 1.86 -14.21 -23.78
CA PRO A 6 1.36 -12.99 -23.16
C PRO A 6 1.31 -13.19 -21.65
N LYS A 7 2.11 -12.39 -20.92
CA LYS A 7 2.10 -12.36 -19.46
C LYS A 7 0.67 -12.02 -19.02
N PRO A 8 -0.02 -12.88 -18.26
CA PRO A 8 -1.40 -12.61 -17.88
C PRO A 8 -1.41 -11.32 -17.07
N ALA A 9 -2.25 -10.37 -17.49
CA ALA A 9 -2.45 -9.11 -16.80
C ALA A 9 -2.92 -9.43 -15.37
N VAL A 10 -1.98 -9.34 -14.42
CA VAL A 10 -2.28 -9.56 -13.01
C VAL A 10 -3.27 -8.48 -12.62
N SER A 11 -4.48 -8.88 -12.21
CA SER A 11 -5.49 -7.90 -11.83
C SER A 11 -4.95 -7.03 -10.69
N PRO A 12 -5.30 -5.73 -10.62
CA PRO A 12 -4.83 -4.85 -9.54
C PRO A 12 -5.14 -5.39 -8.13
N ALA A 13 -6.14 -6.26 -8.01
CA ALA A 13 -6.48 -7.00 -6.79
C ALA A 13 -5.52 -8.17 -6.50
N ALA A 14 -5.03 -8.87 -7.52
CA ALA A 14 -4.00 -9.91 -7.37
C ALA A 14 -2.61 -9.30 -7.09
N GLU A 15 -2.30 -8.14 -7.67
CA GLU A 15 -1.10 -7.35 -7.35
C GLU A 15 -1.10 -6.90 -5.89
N ARG A 16 -2.26 -6.43 -5.39
CA ARG A 16 -2.46 -6.07 -3.97
C ARG A 16 -2.27 -7.26 -3.03
N ARG A 17 -2.77 -8.44 -3.40
CA ARG A 17 -2.57 -9.67 -2.61
C ARG A 17 -1.10 -10.11 -2.51
N ARG A 18 -0.23 -9.69 -3.43
CA ARG A 18 1.21 -9.97 -3.39
C ARG A 18 2.03 -8.96 -2.57
N ARG A 19 1.45 -7.83 -2.16
CA ARG A 19 2.18 -6.82 -1.37
C ARG A 19 2.11 -7.17 0.11
N SER A 20 3.22 -6.95 0.82
CA SER A 20 3.22 -6.94 2.28
C SER A 20 2.16 -5.97 2.79
N TYR A 21 1.63 -6.20 4.00
CA TYR A 21 0.66 -5.30 4.63
C TYR A 21 1.17 -3.85 4.66
N SER A 22 2.48 -3.65 4.88
CA SER A 22 3.13 -2.34 4.74
C SER A 22 3.03 -1.76 3.32
N GLY A 23 3.25 -2.57 2.27
CA GLY A 23 3.15 -2.13 0.88
C GLY A 23 1.71 -1.79 0.44
N LEU A 24 0.70 -2.43 1.05
CA LEU A 24 -0.70 -2.03 0.87
C LEU A 24 -0.99 -0.69 1.53
N LEU A 25 -0.52 -0.49 2.76
CA LEU A 25 -0.69 0.76 3.50
C LEU A 25 -0.01 1.94 2.80
N ASP A 26 1.23 1.74 2.36
CA ASP A 26 1.97 2.76 1.59
C ASP A 26 1.28 3.10 0.27
N SER A 27 0.64 2.11 -0.38
CA SER A 27 -0.15 2.35 -1.59
C SER A 27 -1.43 3.13 -1.28
N ALA A 28 -2.10 2.85 -0.17
CA ALA A 28 -3.30 3.56 0.24
C ALA A 28 -3.00 5.03 0.58
N ILE A 29 -1.89 5.28 1.32
CA ILE A 29 -1.43 6.63 1.64
C ILE A 29 -1.19 7.42 0.34
N ARG A 30 -0.44 6.86 -0.62
CA ARG A 30 -0.17 7.53 -1.90
C ARG A 30 -1.45 7.88 -2.66
N ASN A 31 -2.40 6.94 -2.76
CA ASN A 31 -3.65 7.17 -3.47
C ASN A 31 -4.51 8.25 -2.77
N ALA A 32 -4.60 8.21 -1.44
CA ALA A 32 -5.31 9.23 -0.68
C ALA A 32 -4.64 10.61 -0.80
N SER A 33 -3.30 10.67 -0.79
CA SER A 33 -2.57 11.93 -1.01
C SER A 33 -2.83 12.52 -2.40
N GLN A 34 -3.01 11.69 -3.44
CA GLN A 34 -3.42 12.19 -4.77
C GLN A 34 -4.82 12.80 -4.74
N LEU A 35 -5.77 12.16 -4.03
CA LEU A 35 -7.13 12.67 -3.85
C LEU A 35 -7.16 13.97 -3.04
N ALA A 36 -6.20 14.18 -2.14
CA ALA A 36 -6.04 15.44 -1.40
C ALA A 36 -5.60 16.61 -2.29
N CYS A 37 -5.27 16.37 -3.57
CA CYS A 37 -5.05 17.41 -4.57
C CYS A 37 -6.29 17.67 -5.45
N SER A 38 -7.41 16.99 -5.21
CA SER A 38 -8.65 17.17 -5.98
C SER A 38 -9.15 18.62 -5.94
N PRO A 39 -9.70 19.18 -7.03
CA PRO A 39 -10.30 20.51 -7.02
C PRO A 39 -11.56 20.57 -6.13
N ASP A 40 -12.24 19.44 -5.90
CA ASP A 40 -13.40 19.36 -5.02
C ASP A 40 -12.97 19.44 -3.54
N VAL A 41 -13.49 20.45 -2.84
CA VAL A 41 -13.20 20.73 -1.42
C VAL A 41 -13.61 19.58 -0.51
N LYS A 42 -14.75 18.92 -0.76
CA LYS A 42 -15.22 17.80 0.06
C LYS A 42 -14.31 16.59 -0.12
N VAL A 43 -13.94 16.29 -1.37
CA VAL A 43 -13.01 15.20 -1.67
C VAL A 43 -11.64 15.46 -1.03
N ARG A 44 -11.15 16.69 -1.12
CA ARG A 44 -9.90 17.11 -0.50
C ARG A 44 -9.90 16.90 1.01
N ALA A 45 -10.93 17.39 1.70
CA ALA A 45 -11.05 17.29 3.14
C ALA A 45 -11.12 15.83 3.62
N MET A 46 -11.94 15.00 2.95
CA MET A 46 -12.00 13.57 3.25
C MET A 46 -10.66 12.87 3.01
N ALA A 47 -10.00 13.17 1.89
CA ALA A 47 -8.71 12.58 1.55
C ALA A 47 -7.61 12.97 2.54
N SER A 48 -7.58 14.22 3.00
CA SER A 48 -6.66 14.68 4.04
C SER A 48 -6.87 13.94 5.36
N GLN A 49 -8.13 13.72 5.77
CA GLN A 49 -8.43 12.93 6.98
C GLN A 49 -7.96 11.48 6.82
N ILE A 50 -8.27 10.84 5.68
CA ILE A 50 -7.84 9.47 5.40
C ILE A 50 -6.31 9.34 5.44
N VAL A 51 -5.57 10.32 4.90
CA VAL A 51 -4.09 10.31 4.98
C VAL A 51 -3.62 10.34 6.44
N ALA A 52 -4.22 11.20 7.28
CA ALA A 52 -3.87 11.29 8.69
C ALA A 52 -4.11 9.95 9.43
N ASP A 53 -5.27 9.33 9.21
CA ASP A 53 -5.63 8.05 9.82
C ASP A 53 -4.67 6.92 9.38
N LEU A 54 -4.35 6.85 8.09
CA LEU A 54 -3.42 5.84 7.56
C LEU A 54 -2.00 6.03 8.08
N LEU A 55 -1.55 7.28 8.28
CA LEU A 55 -0.26 7.58 8.90
C LEU A 55 -0.23 7.17 10.37
N GLN A 56 -1.34 7.31 11.10
CA GLN A 56 -1.45 6.82 12.46
C GLN A 56 -1.36 5.29 12.51
N VAL A 57 -2.15 4.59 11.67
CA VAL A 57 -2.07 3.12 11.55
C VAL A 57 -0.66 2.66 11.20
N ARG A 58 0.05 3.40 10.35
CA ARG A 58 1.46 3.09 10.00
C ARG A 58 2.40 3.17 11.19
N ARG A 59 2.18 4.10 12.12
CA ARG A 59 2.99 4.26 13.34
C ARG A 59 2.67 3.17 14.37
N GLU A 60 1.42 2.76 14.46
CA GLU A 60 0.95 1.73 15.40
C GLU A 60 1.27 0.31 14.94
N LEU A 61 1.47 0.10 13.63
CA LEU A 61 1.94 -1.18 13.12
C LEU A 61 3.30 -1.52 13.73
N PRO A 62 3.42 -2.62 14.49
CA PRO A 62 4.71 -3.06 14.96
C PRO A 62 5.59 -3.28 13.74
N VAL A 63 6.67 -2.50 13.63
CA VAL A 63 7.78 -2.82 12.74
C VAL A 63 8.12 -4.25 13.09
N ARG A 64 7.78 -5.22 12.23
CA ARG A 64 8.13 -6.63 12.44
C ARG A 64 9.62 -6.63 12.73
N ARG A 65 9.98 -6.71 14.01
CA ARG A 65 11.36 -6.82 14.45
C ARG A 65 11.89 -8.01 13.67
N LYS A 66 13.07 -7.83 13.08
CA LYS A 66 13.86 -8.88 12.43
C LYS A 66 14.31 -9.92 13.48
N THR A 67 13.37 -10.51 14.21
CA THR A 67 13.60 -11.44 15.33
C THR A 67 13.50 -12.90 14.89
N ASP A 68 13.71 -13.18 13.61
CA ASP A 68 13.87 -14.56 13.11
C ASP A 68 15.29 -14.84 12.60
N ALA A 69 16.26 -13.97 12.94
CA ALA A 69 17.68 -14.19 12.65
C ALA A 69 18.44 -14.85 13.82
N SER A 70 17.75 -15.40 14.83
CA SER A 70 18.40 -16.01 16.01
C SER A 70 17.80 -17.34 16.47
N VAL A 71 17.33 -18.15 15.52
CA VAL A 71 17.07 -19.59 15.71
C VAL A 71 17.55 -20.23 14.41
N ARG A 72 18.77 -20.77 14.28
CA ARG A 72 19.37 -21.85 15.04
C ARG A 72 20.91 -21.73 15.00
N LYS A 73 21.55 -21.85 16.16
CA LYS A 73 22.88 -22.46 16.26
C LYS A 73 22.73 -23.97 16.15
#